data_AF-A0A7V9PTX1-F1
#
_entry.id   AF-A0A7V9PTX1-F1
#
_cell.length_a   1.000
_cell.length_b   1.000
_cell.length_c   1.000
_cell.angle_alpha   90.00
_cell.angle_beta   90.00
_cell.angle_gamma   90.00
#
_symmetry.space_group_name_H-M   'P 1'
#
loop_
_entity.id
_entity.type
_entity.pdbx_description
1 polymer ?
#
loop_
_entity_poly.entity_id
_entity_poly.type
_entity_poly.pdbx_seq_one_letter_code
_entity_poly.pdbx_strand_id
1 'polypeptide(L)'
;MVSGTDRLHGLRDFAQVVSSSASLTDLVDQGAVVALGLLGAHSVSVAQFEPAHGQVRVLRSHGDLADWEQEWPDDATCPSPDLVHVREVTSSPYWVGSVDDPTTSPADVELLRRRGKRHAAAFPVVVADQVWGEVFATRRDTAFGPEELTTGLTFAGLLSSGLARLDLLADLARLAYTDPLTGLANRRAADEWLENRLAASETFPPVSVVLCDINGLKRINDSFGHTAGDELVRVVAGHLTAAAGGLPDTLAARIGGDEFVLLIDGADERTVESVVAKLAGTRLAYGAGIAVGAATTASRPAGAQSTTTASRALMRLADAAQYRHKQTHQVVPGSLTSATTAVAVVYPQGEDDLAERVLERLAQETDQSVERRLEVVCDQVARAFDVASWWVSRCEPGDALVDVLGRLVRDDARGELAQVEFVSGTRFDPADYPATARALVGGSYFASLTEGEATERANLARMGYVSTLAAGEQAANSVQWLCELFGDPQTSAGLFVGRPLLRALVHIAVRGAGHPIDAG
;
A
#
# COMPACT_ATOMS: atom_id res chain seq x y z
N MET A 1 30.54 -14.86 48.33
CA MET A 1 30.65 -13.42 48.04
C MET A 1 31.27 -13.28 46.66
N VAL A 2 30.62 -12.54 45.76
CA VAL A 2 31.15 -12.23 44.42
C VAL A 2 32.31 -11.25 44.59
N SER A 3 33.46 -11.51 43.98
CA SER A 3 34.64 -10.63 44.13
C SER A 3 34.41 -9.29 43.42
N GLY A 4 35.07 -8.23 43.88
CA GLY A 4 34.98 -6.90 43.24
C GLY A 4 35.38 -6.94 41.75
N THR A 5 36.33 -7.80 41.38
CA THR A 5 36.75 -8.01 39.98
C THR A 5 35.64 -8.65 39.15
N ASP A 6 34.93 -9.63 39.70
CA ASP A 6 33.81 -10.31 39.01
C ASP A 6 32.63 -9.34 38.79
N ARG A 7 32.38 -8.43 39.75
CA ARG A 7 31.36 -7.38 39.61
C ARG A 7 31.69 -6.39 38.49
N LEU A 8 32.95 -5.97 38.39
CA LEU A 8 33.39 -5.06 37.33
C LEU A 8 33.29 -5.72 35.95
N HIS A 9 33.63 -7.00 35.82
CA HIS A 9 33.42 -7.75 34.57
C HIS A 9 31.94 -7.87 34.22
N GLY A 10 31.08 -8.24 35.19
CA GLY A 10 29.64 -8.33 34.93
C GLY A 10 28.99 -7.00 34.54
N LEU A 11 29.42 -5.87 35.13
CA LEU A 11 28.96 -4.53 34.72
C LEU A 11 29.42 -4.18 33.30
N ARG A 12 30.66 -4.54 32.94
CA ARG A 12 31.18 -4.36 31.58
C ARG A 12 30.39 -5.19 30.57
N ASP A 13 30.12 -6.45 30.89
CA ASP A 13 29.36 -7.36 30.02
C ASP A 13 27.93 -6.84 29.83
N PHE A 14 27.30 -6.34 30.90
CA PHE A 14 25.99 -5.70 30.77
C PHE A 14 26.03 -4.42 29.94
N ALA A 15 27.08 -3.60 30.04
CA ALA A 15 27.22 -2.44 29.17
C ALA A 15 27.31 -2.83 27.67
N GLN A 16 27.87 -4.00 27.35
CA GLN A 16 27.85 -4.55 25.99
C GLN A 16 26.43 -4.97 25.58
N VAL A 17 25.69 -5.64 26.46
CA VAL A 17 24.26 -5.97 26.25
C VAL A 17 23.45 -4.70 25.96
N VAL A 18 23.60 -3.67 26.81
CA VAL A 18 22.94 -2.37 26.64
C VAL A 18 23.18 -1.77 25.26
N SER A 19 24.37 -1.97 24.68
CA SER A 19 24.71 -1.47 23.35
C SER A 19 24.13 -2.29 22.19
N SER A 20 23.87 -3.59 22.39
CA SER A 20 23.45 -4.52 21.34
C SER A 20 21.97 -4.89 21.35
N SER A 21 21.25 -4.69 22.46
CA SER A 21 19.82 -4.99 22.56
C SER A 21 19.00 -4.19 21.54
N ALA A 22 18.09 -4.86 20.82
CA ALA A 22 17.21 -4.21 19.83
C ALA A 22 15.81 -3.91 20.39
N SER A 23 15.46 -4.50 21.53
CA SER A 23 14.13 -4.38 22.14
C SER A 23 14.19 -4.22 23.66
N LEU A 24 13.10 -3.70 24.24
CA LEU A 24 12.91 -3.63 25.68
C LEU A 24 12.99 -5.03 26.30
N THR A 25 12.30 -6.01 25.71
CA THR A 25 12.26 -7.39 26.19
C THR A 25 13.66 -8.00 26.32
N ASP A 26 14.50 -7.85 25.29
CA ASP A 26 15.87 -8.39 25.32
C ASP A 26 16.73 -7.72 26.40
N LEU A 27 16.60 -6.40 26.54
CA LEU A 27 17.36 -5.62 27.50
C LEU A 27 16.99 -6.01 28.94
N VAL A 28 15.70 -6.18 29.22
CA VAL A 28 15.18 -6.49 30.55
C VAL A 28 15.47 -7.94 30.92
N ASP A 29 15.37 -8.88 29.96
CA ASP A 29 15.70 -10.29 30.17
C ASP A 29 17.16 -10.49 30.57
N GLN A 30 18.08 -10.03 29.71
CA GLN A 30 19.51 -10.11 29.97
C GLN A 30 19.88 -9.31 31.23
N GLY A 31 19.24 -8.16 31.45
CA GLY A 31 19.42 -7.34 32.63
C GLY A 31 19.08 -8.09 33.92
N ALA A 32 17.92 -8.75 33.99
CA ALA A 32 17.52 -9.50 35.18
C ALA A 32 18.50 -10.65 35.50
N VAL A 33 18.99 -11.35 34.46
CA VAL A 33 19.99 -12.42 34.60
C VAL A 33 21.31 -11.90 35.16
N VAL A 34 21.84 -10.82 34.58
CA VAL A 34 23.12 -10.24 35.02
C VAL A 34 23.01 -9.61 36.41
N ALA A 35 21.91 -8.93 36.70
CA ALA A 35 21.64 -8.32 38.00
C ALA A 35 21.63 -9.36 39.13
N LEU A 36 21.04 -10.55 38.92
CA LEU A 36 21.00 -11.61 39.92
C LEU A 36 22.40 -11.97 40.41
N GLY A 37 23.33 -12.20 39.47
CA GLY A 37 24.72 -12.52 39.75
C GLY A 37 25.48 -11.35 40.37
N LEU A 38 25.38 -10.16 39.77
CA LEU A 38 26.07 -8.95 40.25
C LEU A 38 25.67 -8.58 41.68
N LEU A 39 24.38 -8.66 41.97
CA LEU A 39 23.85 -8.31 43.28
C LEU A 39 23.94 -9.47 44.25
N GLY A 40 24.41 -10.66 43.86
CA GLY A 40 24.35 -11.87 44.68
C GLY A 40 22.95 -12.09 45.26
N ALA A 41 21.92 -11.76 44.49
CA ALA A 41 20.54 -11.82 44.91
C ALA A 41 20.01 -13.26 44.74
N HIS A 42 18.92 -13.58 45.45
CA HIS A 42 18.20 -14.83 45.24
C HIS A 42 17.12 -14.67 44.18
N SER A 43 16.48 -13.50 44.09
CA SER A 43 15.67 -13.15 42.93
C SER A 43 15.84 -11.67 42.58
N VAL A 44 15.64 -11.35 41.31
CA VAL A 44 15.59 -9.98 40.79
C VAL A 44 14.34 -9.83 39.93
N SER A 45 13.65 -8.71 40.09
CA SER A 45 12.57 -8.28 39.20
C SER A 45 12.91 -6.92 38.62
N VAL A 46 12.58 -6.72 37.34
CA VAL A 46 12.54 -5.39 36.72
C VAL A 46 11.08 -5.03 36.51
N ALA A 47 10.68 -3.88 37.04
CA ALA A 47 9.31 -3.42 37.00
C ALA A 47 9.22 -2.00 36.44
N GLN A 48 8.16 -1.74 35.68
CA GLN A 48 7.82 -0.43 35.13
C GLN A 48 6.72 0.20 35.98
N PHE A 49 6.83 1.50 36.24
CA PHE A 49 5.77 2.25 36.88
C PHE A 49 4.80 2.76 35.83
N GLU A 50 3.50 2.63 36.10
CA GLU A 50 2.41 3.17 35.28
C GLU A 50 1.65 4.24 36.07
N PRO A 51 2.16 5.49 36.14
CA PRO A 51 1.59 6.54 36.98
C PRO A 51 0.13 6.86 36.64
N ALA A 52 -0.24 6.75 35.36
CA ALA A 52 -1.60 6.97 34.89
C ALA A 52 -2.62 5.99 35.49
N HIS A 53 -2.18 4.78 35.82
CA HIS A 53 -3.00 3.73 36.42
C HIS A 53 -2.72 3.53 37.92
N GLY A 54 -1.70 4.20 38.48
CA GLY A 54 -1.27 4.03 39.86
C GLY A 54 -0.74 2.61 40.14
N GLN A 55 -0.16 1.94 39.15
CA GLN A 55 0.25 0.53 39.21
C GLN A 55 1.74 0.36 38.94
N VAL A 56 2.29 -0.73 39.44
CA VAL A 56 3.61 -1.24 39.09
C VAL A 56 3.43 -2.52 38.29
N ARG A 57 3.97 -2.55 37.07
CA ARG A 57 3.94 -3.70 36.19
C ARG A 57 5.30 -4.40 36.21
N VAL A 58 5.33 -5.65 36.66
CA VAL A 58 6.56 -6.45 36.59
C VAL A 58 6.76 -6.92 35.16
N LEU A 59 7.91 -6.60 34.56
CA LEU A 59 8.23 -6.98 33.17
C LEU A 59 8.97 -8.32 33.11
N ARG A 60 9.88 -8.54 34.06
CA ARG A 60 10.69 -9.75 34.14
C ARG A 60 11.02 -10.05 35.60
N SER A 61 10.90 -11.31 35.98
CA SER A 61 11.44 -11.84 37.24
C SER A 61 12.40 -12.97 36.94
N HIS A 62 13.50 -13.06 37.68
CA HIS A 62 14.52 -14.08 37.48
C HIS A 62 15.16 -14.53 38.80
N GLY A 63 15.56 -15.81 38.85
CA GLY A 63 16.19 -16.45 40.00
C GLY A 63 15.26 -17.42 40.72
N ASP A 64 15.38 -17.47 42.03
CA ASP A 64 14.62 -18.34 42.93
C ASP A 64 13.29 -17.69 43.29
N LEU A 65 12.30 -17.89 42.42
CA LEU A 65 10.96 -17.33 42.49
C LEU A 65 10.02 -18.22 43.33
N ALA A 66 8.98 -17.62 43.94
CA ALA A 66 7.94 -18.39 44.61
C ALA A 66 7.01 -19.11 43.61
N ASP A 67 6.27 -20.14 44.06
CA ASP A 67 5.42 -20.97 43.18
C ASP A 67 4.34 -20.21 42.38
N TRP A 68 3.96 -19.02 42.86
CA TRP A 68 2.98 -18.14 42.21
C TRP A 68 3.62 -17.07 41.33
N GLU A 69 4.93 -16.89 41.42
CA GLU A 69 5.67 -15.93 40.61
C GLU A 69 5.98 -16.52 39.24
N GLN A 70 5.75 -15.72 38.21
CA GLN A 70 6.08 -16.08 36.83
C GLN A 70 7.31 -15.30 36.40
N GLU A 71 8.18 -15.93 35.61
CA GLU A 71 9.33 -15.20 35.09
C GLU A 71 8.92 -14.11 34.07
N TRP A 72 7.89 -14.38 33.27
CA TRP A 72 7.24 -13.45 32.33
C TRP A 72 5.76 -13.35 32.69
N PRO A 73 5.38 -12.44 33.61
CA PRO A 73 3.99 -12.35 34.02
C PRO A 73 3.15 -11.59 32.98
N ASP A 74 2.08 -12.22 32.50
CA ASP A 74 1.12 -11.59 31.57
C ASP A 74 0.29 -10.48 32.27
N ASP A 75 0.02 -10.64 33.57
CA ASP A 75 -0.92 -9.81 34.35
C ASP A 75 -0.42 -9.40 35.76
N ALA A 76 0.90 -9.36 36.00
CA ALA A 76 1.44 -8.94 37.31
C ALA A 76 1.47 -7.41 37.47
N THR A 77 0.28 -6.82 37.54
CA THR A 77 0.10 -5.44 38.02
C THR A 77 -0.15 -5.46 39.52
N CYS A 78 0.71 -4.78 40.27
CA CYS A 78 0.51 -4.57 41.70
C CYS A 78 0.06 -3.12 41.92
N PRO A 79 -1.02 -2.87 42.68
CA PRO A 79 -1.37 -1.51 43.06
C PRO A 79 -0.21 -0.90 43.87
N SER A 80 0.38 0.18 43.33
CA SER A 80 1.48 0.91 43.98
C SER A 80 1.16 1.54 45.35
N PRO A 81 -0.10 1.93 45.71
CA PRO A 81 -0.38 2.65 46.96
C PRO A 81 -0.02 1.88 48.22
N ASP A 82 -0.04 0.56 48.17
CA ASP A 82 0.22 -0.30 49.32
C ASP A 82 1.72 -0.56 49.53
N LEU A 83 2.54 -0.36 48.49
CA LEU A 83 3.98 -0.63 48.51
C LEU A 83 4.76 0.66 48.78
N VAL A 84 5.17 0.87 50.04
CA VAL A 84 5.87 2.11 50.45
C VAL A 84 7.22 2.25 49.76
N HIS A 85 7.93 1.14 49.50
CA HIS A 85 9.20 1.17 48.78
C HIS A 85 9.09 1.81 47.39
N VAL A 86 7.99 1.59 46.66
CA VAL A 86 7.75 2.18 45.34
C VAL A 86 7.71 3.70 45.42
N ARG A 87 7.15 4.26 46.50
CA ARG A 87 7.17 5.71 46.73
C ARG A 87 8.55 6.18 47.15
N GLU A 88 9.24 5.45 48.03
CA GLU A 88 10.54 5.87 48.54
C GLU A 88 11.64 5.83 47.47
N VAL A 89 11.67 4.78 46.64
CA VAL A 89 12.65 4.63 45.55
C VAL A 89 12.53 5.75 44.51
N THR A 90 11.36 6.39 44.38
CA THR A 90 11.20 7.55 43.47
C THR A 90 11.85 8.85 43.98
N SER A 91 12.19 8.91 45.27
CA SER A 91 12.72 10.11 45.93
C SER A 91 14.11 9.92 46.55
N SER A 92 14.65 8.70 46.47
CA SER A 92 15.93 8.29 47.06
C SER A 92 16.79 7.58 46.02
N PRO A 93 18.13 7.59 46.15
CA PRO A 93 19.01 6.91 45.19
C PRO A 93 18.77 5.40 45.15
N TYR A 94 18.35 4.80 46.26
CA TYR A 94 17.91 3.41 46.38
C TYR A 94 17.04 3.27 47.63
N TRP A 95 16.36 2.13 47.75
CA TRP A 95 15.64 1.71 48.94
C TRP A 95 16.19 0.37 49.44
N VAL A 96 16.18 0.15 50.75
CA VAL A 96 16.49 -1.14 51.37
C VAL A 96 15.42 -1.47 52.41
N GLY A 97 15.06 -2.74 52.50
CA GLY A 97 14.10 -3.21 53.49
C GLY A 97 14.41 -4.61 53.98
N SER A 98 13.95 -4.91 55.19
CA SER A 98 14.09 -6.23 55.80
C SER A 98 12.86 -6.58 56.60
N VAL A 99 12.53 -7.88 56.67
CA VAL A 99 11.46 -8.39 57.55
C VAL A 99 11.77 -8.18 59.03
N ASP A 100 13.04 -7.94 59.37
CA ASP A 100 13.53 -7.68 60.72
C ASP A 100 13.74 -6.17 61.00
N ASP A 101 13.61 -5.31 59.98
CA ASP A 101 13.79 -3.87 60.11
C ASP A 101 12.45 -3.19 60.46
N PRO A 102 12.34 -2.55 61.64
CA PRO A 102 11.11 -1.91 62.08
C PRO A 102 10.69 -0.70 61.23
N THR A 103 11.57 -0.19 60.37
CA THR A 103 11.28 0.91 59.45
C THR A 103 10.65 0.44 58.13
N THR A 104 10.76 -0.85 57.81
CA THR A 104 10.14 -1.43 56.60
C THR A 104 8.62 -1.51 56.78
N SER A 105 7.86 -1.08 55.76
CA SER A 105 6.41 -1.04 55.87
C SER A 105 5.79 -2.45 56.00
N PRO A 106 4.64 -2.61 56.68
CA PRO A 106 4.00 -3.92 56.84
C PRO A 106 3.68 -4.63 55.52
N ALA A 107 3.32 -3.87 54.47
CA ALA A 107 3.04 -4.40 53.15
C ALA A 107 4.30 -4.92 52.46
N ASP A 108 5.42 -4.20 52.58
CA ASP A 108 6.71 -4.64 52.04
C ASP A 108 7.22 -5.89 52.78
N VAL A 109 7.05 -5.95 54.11
CA VAL A 109 7.38 -7.14 54.91
C VAL A 109 6.53 -8.34 54.47
N GLU A 110 5.23 -8.14 54.23
CA GLU A 110 4.33 -9.20 53.75
C GLU A 110 4.72 -9.69 52.35
N LEU A 111 5.08 -8.78 51.43
CA LEU A 111 5.59 -9.12 50.10
C LEU A 111 6.85 -10.00 50.21
N LEU A 112 7.82 -9.63 51.05
CA LEU A 112 9.03 -10.42 51.27
C LEU A 112 8.73 -11.80 51.83
N ARG A 113 7.82 -11.89 52.81
CA ARG A 113 7.40 -13.18 53.39
C ARG A 113 6.71 -14.09 52.37
N ARG A 114 5.82 -13.54 51.53
CA ARG A 114 5.15 -14.29 50.45
C ARG A 114 6.11 -14.80 49.39
N ARG A 115 7.21 -14.07 49.15
CA ARG A 115 8.33 -14.49 48.28
C ARG A 115 9.31 -15.45 48.96
N GLY A 116 9.15 -15.71 50.26
CA GLY A 116 10.07 -16.52 51.06
C GLY A 116 11.46 -15.87 51.21
N LYS A 117 11.52 -14.54 51.24
CA LYS A 117 12.75 -13.72 51.34
C LYS A 117 12.74 -12.89 52.62
N ARG A 118 13.90 -12.37 53.02
CA ARG A 118 14.07 -11.58 54.25
C ARG A 118 14.55 -10.16 54.01
N HIS A 119 15.35 -9.94 52.97
CA HIS A 119 15.96 -8.65 52.67
C HIS A 119 15.67 -8.25 51.24
N ALA A 120 15.52 -6.96 50.98
CA ALA A 120 15.39 -6.40 49.64
C ALA A 120 16.16 -5.10 49.47
N ALA A 121 16.51 -4.83 48.21
CA ALA A 121 17.00 -3.55 47.75
C ALA A 121 16.29 -3.18 46.44
N ALA A 122 15.84 -1.94 46.33
CA ALA A 122 15.23 -1.40 45.12
C ALA A 122 16.10 -0.26 44.57
N PHE A 123 16.33 -0.27 43.27
CA PHE A 123 17.13 0.72 42.57
C PHE A 123 16.27 1.40 41.50
N PRO A 124 16.13 2.74 41.52
CA PRO A 124 15.33 3.46 40.54
C PRO A 124 15.98 3.39 39.16
N VAL A 125 15.15 3.13 38.16
CA VAL A 125 15.51 3.22 36.74
C VAL A 125 14.96 4.55 36.23
N VAL A 126 15.83 5.43 35.76
CA VAL A 126 15.49 6.84 35.44
C VAL A 126 15.67 7.09 33.95
N VAL A 127 14.63 7.55 33.28
CA VAL A 127 14.65 7.91 31.86
C VAL A 127 14.06 9.32 31.72
N ALA A 128 14.76 10.20 31.00
CA ALA A 128 14.35 11.61 30.80
C ALA A 128 13.99 12.34 32.11
N ASP A 129 14.84 12.21 33.15
CA ASP A 129 14.65 12.79 34.49
C ASP A 129 13.39 12.32 35.23
N GLN A 130 12.74 11.25 34.77
CA GLN A 130 11.60 10.61 35.42
C GLN A 130 11.94 9.18 35.82
N VAL A 131 11.45 8.75 36.98
CA VAL A 131 11.61 7.36 37.43
C VAL A 131 10.65 6.49 36.62
N TRP A 132 11.22 5.79 35.64
CA TRP A 132 10.50 4.89 34.74
C TRP A 132 10.05 3.61 35.46
N GLY A 133 10.83 3.15 36.44
CA GLY A 133 10.59 1.91 37.14
C GLY A 133 11.68 1.59 38.14
N GLU A 134 11.84 0.30 38.46
CA GLU A 134 12.84 -0.16 39.41
C GLU A 134 13.45 -1.51 39.05
N VAL A 135 14.66 -1.74 39.57
CA VAL A 135 15.25 -3.07 39.74
C VAL A 135 15.09 -3.46 41.20
N PHE A 136 14.31 -4.51 41.47
CA PHE A 136 14.02 -5.00 42.81
C PHE A 136 14.74 -6.33 43.06
N ALA A 137 15.70 -6.34 43.98
CA ALA A 137 16.51 -7.50 44.31
C ALA A 137 16.18 -8.01 45.71
N THR A 138 16.11 -9.33 45.90
CA THR A 138 15.79 -9.94 47.20
C THR A 138 16.79 -11.01 47.63
N ARG A 139 16.92 -11.22 48.95
CA ARG A 139 17.78 -12.25 49.56
C ARG A 139 17.10 -12.89 50.77
N ARG A 140 17.46 -14.13 51.09
CA ARG A 140 17.00 -14.84 52.30
C ARG A 140 17.90 -14.63 53.51
N ASP A 141 19.19 -14.44 53.28
CA ASP A 141 20.20 -14.72 54.31
C ASP A 141 20.79 -13.42 54.87
N THR A 142 21.41 -12.60 54.03
CA THR A 142 22.10 -11.36 54.46
C THR A 142 21.54 -10.12 53.77
N ALA A 143 21.59 -9.00 54.48
CA ALA A 143 21.26 -7.68 53.94
C ALA A 143 22.24 -7.26 52.84
N PHE A 144 21.83 -6.35 51.97
CA PHE A 144 22.69 -5.77 50.94
C PHE A 144 23.65 -4.76 51.58
N GLY A 145 24.96 -4.98 51.43
CA GLY A 145 26.01 -4.11 51.92
C GLY A 145 26.33 -2.95 50.96
N PRO A 146 27.20 -2.01 51.37
CA PRO A 146 27.51 -0.81 50.59
C PRO A 146 28.05 -1.09 49.17
N GLU A 147 28.85 -2.14 49.00
CA GLU A 147 29.39 -2.54 47.70
C GLU A 147 28.30 -3.03 46.75
N GLU A 148 27.32 -3.79 47.26
CA GLU A 148 26.21 -4.28 46.46
C GLU A 148 25.23 -3.18 46.09
N LEU A 149 25.00 -2.23 47.01
CA LEU A 149 24.19 -1.04 46.74
C LEU A 149 24.84 -0.17 45.67
N THR A 150 26.16 0.03 45.75
CA THR A 150 26.92 0.77 44.71
C THR A 150 26.87 0.04 43.36
N THR A 151 26.99 -1.29 43.37
CA THR A 151 26.87 -2.12 42.17
C THR A 151 25.46 -2.01 41.57
N GLY A 152 24.42 -2.06 42.40
CA GLY A 152 23.02 -1.95 41.97
C GLY A 152 22.66 -0.59 41.41
N LEU A 153 23.16 0.49 42.02
CA LEU A 153 23.06 1.84 41.47
C LEU A 153 23.71 1.94 40.08
N THR A 154 24.92 1.40 39.94
CA THR A 154 25.64 1.41 38.66
C THR A 154 24.89 0.61 37.61
N PHE A 155 24.38 -0.57 37.98
CA PHE A 155 23.59 -1.42 37.11
C PHE A 155 22.28 -0.73 36.67
N ALA A 156 21.54 -0.13 37.60
CA ALA A 156 20.32 0.61 37.30
C ALA A 156 20.59 1.81 36.39
N GLY A 157 21.73 2.49 36.55
CA GLY A 157 22.19 3.54 35.62
C GLY A 157 22.51 3.03 34.21
N LEU A 158 23.10 1.83 34.09
CA LEU A 158 23.32 1.19 32.79
C LEU A 158 21.99 0.78 32.12
N LEU A 159 21.07 0.21 32.88
CA LEU A 159 19.73 -0.15 32.39
C LEU A 159 18.97 1.12 31.94
N SER A 160 19.01 2.18 32.74
CA SER A 160 18.47 3.50 32.41
C SER A 160 19.01 4.04 31.09
N SER A 161 20.33 3.93 30.88
CA SER A 161 20.98 4.35 29.63
C SER A 161 20.54 3.51 28.43
N GLY A 162 20.33 2.20 28.63
CA GLY A 162 19.79 1.32 27.60
C GLY A 162 18.36 1.65 27.21
N LEU A 163 17.49 1.92 28.19
CA LEU A 163 16.12 2.36 27.94
C LEU A 163 16.07 3.70 27.21
N ALA A 164 16.84 4.69 27.67
CA ALA A 164 16.93 5.99 26.99
C ALA A 164 17.44 5.85 25.54
N ARG A 165 18.35 4.90 25.28
CA ARG A 165 18.80 4.59 23.91
C ARG A 165 17.69 3.97 23.08
N LEU A 166 16.94 3.01 23.62
CA LEU A 166 15.82 2.39 22.92
C LEU A 166 14.73 3.42 22.60
N ASP A 167 14.40 4.31 23.54
CA ASP A 167 13.46 5.41 23.33
C ASP A 167 13.97 6.37 22.25
N LEU A 168 15.24 6.77 22.31
CA LEU A 168 15.85 7.63 21.29
C LEU A 168 15.85 6.94 19.92
N LEU A 169 16.14 5.64 19.84
CA LEU A 169 16.10 4.91 18.58
C LEU A 169 14.68 4.79 18.05
N ALA A 170 13.70 4.56 18.91
CA ALA A 170 12.29 4.56 18.53
C ALA A 170 11.85 5.93 18.02
N ASP A 171 12.27 7.02 18.67
CA ASP A 171 12.00 8.39 18.25
C ASP A 171 12.71 8.73 16.94
N LEU A 172 13.97 8.37 16.78
CA LEU A 172 14.71 8.54 15.53
C LEU A 172 14.06 7.74 14.40
N ALA A 173 13.63 6.51 14.66
CA ALA A 173 12.89 5.71 13.70
C ALA A 173 11.56 6.38 13.33
N ARG A 174 10.79 6.84 14.32
CA ARG A 174 9.52 7.57 14.09
C ARG A 174 9.75 8.85 13.28
N LEU A 175 10.77 9.64 13.60
CA LEU A 175 11.13 10.84 12.84
C LEU A 175 11.62 10.52 11.43
N ALA A 176 12.33 9.39 11.27
CA ALA A 176 12.89 8.96 10.00
C ALA A 176 11.86 8.30 9.08
N TYR A 177 10.81 7.68 9.63
CA TYR A 177 9.90 6.79 8.91
C TYR A 177 8.40 7.12 9.05
N THR A 178 8.02 8.09 9.89
CA THR A 178 6.61 8.48 10.10
C THR A 178 6.39 9.95 9.73
N ASP A 179 5.22 10.27 9.16
CA ASP A 179 4.76 11.63 8.94
C ASP A 179 4.15 12.20 10.25
N PRO A 180 4.66 13.32 10.77
CA PRO A 180 4.25 13.84 12.08
C PRO A 180 2.83 14.41 12.12
N LEU A 181 2.24 14.77 10.97
CA LEU A 181 0.89 15.33 10.92
C LEU A 181 -0.18 14.23 10.95
N THR A 182 0.08 13.11 10.28
CA THR A 182 -0.89 12.03 10.06
C THR A 182 -0.64 10.78 10.90
N GLY A 183 0.59 10.58 11.39
CA GLY A 183 1.00 9.34 12.06
C GLY A 183 1.19 8.15 11.11
N LEU A 184 0.98 8.33 9.81
CA LEU A 184 1.25 7.32 8.79
C LEU A 184 2.75 7.18 8.52
N ALA A 185 3.15 6.11 7.83
CA ALA A 185 4.51 6.02 7.29
C ALA A 185 4.81 7.22 6.36
N ASN A 186 6.08 7.59 6.22
CA ASN A 186 6.50 8.64 5.29
C ASN A 186 6.99 8.03 3.96
N ARG A 187 7.39 8.90 3.01
CA ARG A 187 7.95 8.47 1.71
C ARG A 187 9.10 7.46 1.85
N ARG A 188 10.03 7.67 2.79
CA ARG A 188 11.17 6.76 2.98
C ARG A 188 10.70 5.35 3.37
N ALA A 189 9.77 5.27 4.32
CA ALA A 189 9.18 3.99 4.74
C ALA A 189 8.45 3.29 3.59
N ALA A 190 7.70 4.04 2.76
CA ALA A 190 7.01 3.50 1.60
C ALA A 190 7.97 2.94 0.56
N ASP A 191 9.03 3.69 0.23
CA ASP A 191 10.04 3.28 -0.75
C ASP A 191 10.77 2.01 -0.29
N GLU A 192 11.24 1.96 0.96
CA GLU A 192 11.93 0.79 1.52
C GLU A 192 11.01 -0.44 1.63
N TRP A 193 9.76 -0.26 2.05
CA TRP A 193 8.80 -1.37 2.12
C TRP A 193 8.58 -1.99 0.73
N LEU A 194 8.38 -1.14 -0.28
CA LEU A 194 8.09 -1.60 -1.65
C LEU A 194 9.31 -2.30 -2.27
N GLU A 195 10.52 -1.76 -2.07
CA GLU A 195 11.73 -2.42 -2.53
C GLU A 195 11.94 -3.78 -1.85
N ASN A 196 11.77 -3.86 -0.53
CA ASN A 196 11.95 -5.12 0.20
C ASN A 196 10.97 -6.21 -0.26
N ARG A 197 9.69 -5.88 -0.49
CA ARG A 197 8.69 -6.85 -0.96
C ARG A 197 8.92 -7.30 -2.40
N LEU A 198 9.30 -6.38 -3.28
CA LEU A 198 9.65 -6.72 -4.65
C LEU A 198 10.93 -7.56 -4.75
N ALA A 199 11.88 -7.41 -3.82
CA ALA A 199 13.09 -8.23 -3.75
C ALA A 199 12.82 -9.66 -3.26
N ALA A 200 11.80 -9.86 -2.40
CA ALA A 200 11.41 -11.16 -1.89
C ALA A 200 10.59 -12.00 -2.89
N SER A 201 10.05 -11.37 -3.95
CA SER A 201 9.07 -11.96 -4.85
C SER A 201 9.68 -12.58 -6.12
N GLU A 202 10.08 -13.86 -6.04
CA GLU A 202 10.18 -14.73 -7.24
C GLU A 202 8.98 -15.68 -7.39
N THR A 203 8.16 -15.89 -6.34
CA THR A 203 7.07 -16.91 -6.36
C THR A 203 5.87 -16.61 -5.43
N PHE A 204 5.76 -15.40 -4.88
CA PHE A 204 4.75 -15.00 -3.88
C PHE A 204 3.70 -14.03 -4.47
N PRO A 205 2.55 -13.83 -3.80
CA PRO A 205 1.37 -13.16 -4.39
C PRO A 205 1.61 -11.68 -4.75
N PRO A 206 0.74 -11.05 -5.57
CA PRO A 206 1.05 -9.76 -6.20
C PRO A 206 1.17 -8.62 -5.19
N VAL A 207 2.16 -7.74 -5.42
CA VAL A 207 2.31 -6.48 -4.69
C VAL A 207 1.52 -5.40 -5.44
N SER A 208 0.72 -4.64 -4.70
CA SER A 208 -0.14 -3.58 -5.23
C SER A 208 0.16 -2.23 -4.61
N VAL A 209 0.10 -1.18 -5.42
CA VAL A 209 0.29 0.22 -5.05
C VAL A 209 -1.00 0.95 -5.33
N VAL A 210 -1.57 1.63 -4.33
CA VAL A 210 -2.73 2.50 -4.48
C VAL A 210 -2.32 3.93 -4.09
N LEU A 211 -2.17 4.81 -5.08
CA LEU A 211 -1.85 6.22 -4.88
C LEU A 211 -3.11 7.05 -4.72
N CYS A 212 -3.08 7.99 -3.78
CA CYS A 212 -4.19 8.86 -3.43
C CYS A 212 -3.72 10.33 -3.38
N ASP A 213 -4.56 11.25 -3.81
CA ASP A 213 -4.31 12.70 -3.77
C ASP A 213 -5.58 13.44 -3.33
N ILE A 214 -5.41 14.45 -2.48
CA ILE A 214 -6.52 15.30 -2.02
C ILE A 214 -6.84 16.36 -3.07
N ASN A 215 -8.00 16.25 -3.70
CA ASN A 215 -8.44 17.23 -4.69
C ASN A 215 -8.71 18.60 -4.07
N GLY A 216 -7.95 19.61 -4.50
CA GLY A 216 -8.19 21.01 -4.16
C GLY A 216 -7.69 21.43 -2.77
N LEU A 217 -6.76 20.69 -2.15
CA LEU A 217 -6.20 21.03 -0.83
C LEU A 217 -5.63 22.46 -0.79
N LYS A 218 -4.91 22.88 -1.84
CA LYS A 218 -4.38 24.25 -1.95
C LYS A 218 -5.48 25.31 -1.87
N ARG A 219 -6.59 25.14 -2.59
CA ARG A 219 -7.73 26.08 -2.56
C ARG A 219 -8.34 26.17 -1.16
N ILE A 220 -8.40 25.05 -0.45
CA ILE A 220 -8.90 24.99 0.93
C ILE A 220 -7.96 25.73 1.87
N ASN A 221 -6.64 25.50 1.76
CA ASN A 221 -5.64 26.26 2.53
C ASN A 221 -5.76 27.77 2.27
N ASP A 222 -5.89 28.17 1.01
CA ASP A 222 -5.97 29.58 0.61
C ASP A 222 -7.28 30.24 1.09
N SER A 223 -8.38 29.48 1.21
CA SER A 223 -9.71 30.01 1.57
C SER A 223 -10.05 29.90 3.06
N PHE A 224 -9.56 28.86 3.74
CA PHE A 224 -9.94 28.51 5.11
C PHE A 224 -8.73 28.38 6.06
N GLY A 225 -7.51 28.58 5.56
CA GLY A 225 -6.27 28.52 6.32
C GLY A 225 -5.68 27.11 6.44
N HIS A 226 -4.38 27.06 6.77
CA HIS A 226 -3.63 25.80 6.85
C HIS A 226 -4.17 24.83 7.90
N THR A 227 -4.75 25.31 9.01
CA THR A 227 -5.35 24.44 10.03
C THR A 227 -6.50 23.60 9.47
N ALA A 228 -7.30 24.15 8.55
CA ALA A 228 -8.40 23.43 7.91
C ALA A 228 -7.89 22.38 6.91
N GLY A 229 -6.80 22.69 6.18
CA GLY A 229 -6.15 21.69 5.32
C GLY A 229 -5.46 20.58 6.10
N ASP A 230 -4.83 20.91 7.23
CA ASP A 230 -4.22 19.92 8.13
C ASP A 230 -5.27 18.96 8.70
N GLU A 231 -6.46 19.46 9.05
CA GLU A 231 -7.59 18.62 9.47
C GLU A 231 -8.03 17.68 8.34
N LEU A 232 -8.15 18.19 7.11
CA LEU A 232 -8.50 17.39 5.94
C LEU A 232 -7.48 16.27 5.68
N VAL A 233 -6.19 16.58 5.81
CA VAL A 233 -5.08 15.64 5.68
C VAL A 233 -5.17 14.54 6.75
N ARG A 234 -5.49 14.87 8.01
CA ARG A 234 -5.71 13.87 9.07
C ARG A 234 -6.93 12.98 8.80
N VAL A 235 -8.02 13.54 8.28
CA VAL A 235 -9.22 12.77 7.92
C VAL A 235 -8.90 11.74 6.82
N VAL A 236 -8.19 12.16 5.78
CA VAL A 236 -7.77 11.27 4.69
C VAL A 236 -6.84 10.17 5.20
N ALA A 237 -5.91 10.49 6.09
CA ALA A 237 -5.08 9.49 6.75
C ALA A 237 -5.92 8.43 7.48
N GLY A 238 -6.95 8.85 8.22
CA GLY A 238 -7.90 7.95 8.88
C GLY A 238 -8.64 7.03 7.91
N HIS A 239 -9.05 7.53 6.74
CA HIS A 239 -9.65 6.71 5.69
C HIS A 239 -8.69 5.66 5.12
N LEU A 240 -7.42 5.99 4.92
CA LEU A 240 -6.40 5.03 4.50
C LEU A 240 -6.16 3.96 5.57
N THR A 241 -6.02 4.34 6.84
CA THR A 241 -5.88 3.38 7.95
C THR A 241 -7.07 2.42 8.01
N ALA A 242 -8.30 2.93 7.86
CA ALA A 242 -9.51 2.12 7.84
C ALA A 242 -9.65 1.24 6.58
N ALA A 243 -9.01 1.62 5.46
CA ALA A 243 -8.92 0.76 4.28
C ALA A 243 -7.87 -0.35 4.48
N ALA A 244 -6.78 -0.06 5.18
CA ALA A 244 -5.70 -1.01 5.48
C ALA A 244 -6.12 -2.13 6.45
N GLY A 245 -6.97 -1.83 7.44
CA GLY A 245 -7.26 -2.73 8.58
C GLY A 245 -7.89 -4.10 8.27
N GLY A 246 -8.21 -4.40 7.02
CA GLY A 246 -8.71 -5.72 6.59
C GLY A 246 -7.86 -6.40 5.51
N LEU A 247 -6.67 -5.87 5.23
CA LEU A 247 -5.81 -6.32 4.13
C LEU A 247 -4.57 -7.06 4.66
N PRO A 248 -4.05 -8.05 3.91
CA PRO A 248 -2.79 -8.70 4.26
C PRO A 248 -1.62 -7.72 4.12
N ASP A 249 -0.64 -7.82 5.02
CA ASP A 249 0.66 -7.13 5.03
C ASP A 249 0.66 -5.80 4.23
N THR A 250 0.10 -4.76 4.86
CA THR A 250 -0.22 -3.49 4.21
C THR A 250 0.47 -2.32 4.91
N LEU A 251 0.97 -1.35 4.15
CA LEU A 251 1.53 -0.09 4.64
C LEU A 251 0.77 1.11 4.07
N ALA A 252 0.21 1.94 4.94
CA ALA A 252 -0.33 3.25 4.56
C ALA A 252 0.70 4.35 4.86
N ALA A 253 0.99 5.20 3.88
CA ALA A 253 1.99 6.25 3.99
C ALA A 253 1.55 7.57 3.35
N ARG A 254 2.07 8.69 3.87
CA ARG A 254 2.00 10.01 3.22
C ARG A 254 3.33 10.29 2.53
N ILE A 255 3.27 10.54 1.23
CA ILE A 255 4.47 10.69 0.39
C ILE A 255 4.67 12.12 -0.11
N GLY A 256 3.67 12.99 0.05
CA GLY A 256 3.70 14.39 -0.37
C GLY A 256 2.80 15.27 0.51
N GLY A 257 2.54 16.50 0.06
CA GLY A 257 1.67 17.44 0.80
C GLY A 257 0.22 16.97 0.87
N ASP A 258 -0.33 16.60 -0.27
CA ASP A 258 -1.67 16.06 -0.50
C ASP A 258 -1.65 14.59 -0.95
N GLU A 259 -0.47 14.00 -1.12
CA GLU A 259 -0.29 12.65 -1.67
C GLU A 259 -0.08 11.58 -0.60
N PHE A 260 -0.78 10.46 -0.79
CA PHE A 260 -0.72 9.28 0.05
C PHE A 260 -0.58 8.02 -0.80
N VAL A 261 -0.08 6.96 -0.19
CA VAL A 261 0.02 5.65 -0.82
C VAL A 261 -0.44 4.57 0.16
N LEU A 262 -1.13 3.56 -0.36
CA LEU A 262 -1.41 2.31 0.32
C LEU A 262 -0.71 1.19 -0.46
N LEU A 263 0.22 0.52 0.19
CA LEU A 263 1.00 -0.59 -0.37
C LEU A 263 0.49 -1.89 0.23
N ILE A 264 0.20 -2.88 -0.61
CA ILE A 264 -0.47 -4.11 -0.19
C ILE A 264 0.29 -5.30 -0.77
N ASP A 265 0.74 -6.21 0.10
CA ASP A 265 1.35 -7.48 -0.33
C ASP A 265 0.33 -8.61 -0.22
N GLY A 266 0.08 -9.28 -1.34
CA GLY A 266 -0.73 -10.48 -1.39
C GLY A 266 -2.24 -10.30 -1.53
N ALA A 267 -2.71 -9.13 -1.98
CA ALA A 267 -4.10 -8.91 -2.32
C ALA A 267 -4.39 -9.20 -3.80
N ASP A 268 -5.54 -9.81 -4.08
CA ASP A 268 -6.03 -9.99 -5.45
C ASP A 268 -6.56 -8.68 -6.06
N GLU A 269 -6.72 -8.67 -7.38
CA GLU A 269 -7.13 -7.48 -8.12
C GLU A 269 -8.50 -6.95 -7.66
N ARG A 270 -9.46 -7.84 -7.36
CA ARG A 270 -10.79 -7.45 -6.86
C ARG A 270 -10.72 -6.75 -5.50
N THR A 271 -9.85 -7.22 -4.62
CA THR A 271 -9.63 -6.59 -3.31
C THR A 271 -9.05 -5.19 -3.49
N VAL A 272 -8.08 -5.03 -4.38
CA VAL A 272 -7.48 -3.72 -4.71
C VAL A 272 -8.51 -2.78 -5.32
N GLU A 273 -9.34 -3.26 -6.26
CA GLU A 273 -10.44 -2.49 -6.86
C GLU A 273 -11.47 -2.03 -5.81
N SER A 274 -11.83 -2.89 -4.87
CA SER A 274 -12.74 -2.56 -3.77
C SER A 274 -12.17 -1.44 -2.88
N VAL A 275 -10.87 -1.51 -2.59
CA VAL A 275 -10.16 -0.47 -1.84
C VAL A 275 -10.14 0.85 -2.61
N VAL A 276 -9.83 0.82 -3.92
CA VAL A 276 -9.88 1.99 -4.79
C VAL A 276 -11.27 2.61 -4.80
N ALA A 277 -12.32 1.82 -5.00
CA ALA A 277 -13.70 2.29 -5.03
C ALA A 277 -14.11 2.93 -3.69
N LYS A 278 -13.71 2.34 -2.57
CA LYS A 278 -13.98 2.87 -1.22
C LYS A 278 -13.31 4.24 -1.02
N LEU A 279 -12.03 4.36 -1.38
CA LEU A 279 -11.29 5.61 -1.23
C LEU A 279 -11.78 6.69 -2.20
N ALA A 280 -12.01 6.33 -3.47
CA ALA A 280 -12.57 7.21 -4.50
C ALA A 280 -13.96 7.75 -4.15
N GLY A 281 -14.80 6.91 -3.52
CA GLY A 281 -16.14 7.30 -3.06
C GLY A 281 -16.16 8.18 -1.81
N THR A 282 -15.01 8.44 -1.18
CA THR A 282 -14.92 9.23 0.04
C THR A 282 -15.21 10.70 -0.24
N ARG A 283 -16.26 11.23 0.40
CA ARG A 283 -16.58 12.65 0.37
C ARG A 283 -16.04 13.33 1.60
N LEU A 284 -15.24 14.36 1.39
CA LEU A 284 -14.60 15.11 2.46
C LEU A 284 -15.30 16.45 2.67
N ALA A 285 -14.91 17.14 3.75
CA ALA A 285 -15.34 18.51 4.00
C ALA A 285 -14.96 19.44 2.83
N TYR A 286 -15.67 20.57 2.72
CA TYR A 286 -15.45 21.59 1.68
C TYR A 286 -15.66 21.08 0.24
N GLY A 287 -16.35 19.95 0.07
CA GLY A 287 -16.61 19.32 -1.21
C GLY A 287 -15.36 18.71 -1.85
N ALA A 288 -14.30 18.48 -1.06
CA ALA A 288 -13.12 17.76 -1.54
C ALA A 288 -13.42 16.26 -1.69
N GLY A 289 -12.66 15.62 -2.56
CA GLY A 289 -12.65 14.17 -2.76
C GLY A 289 -11.22 13.67 -2.86
N ILE A 290 -11.07 12.36 -3.02
CA ILE A 290 -9.77 11.71 -3.15
C ILE A 290 -9.64 11.21 -4.59
N ALA A 291 -8.65 11.72 -5.31
CA ALA A 291 -8.22 11.10 -6.56
C ALA A 291 -7.38 9.87 -6.21
N VAL A 292 -7.69 8.74 -6.82
CA VAL A 292 -7.12 7.42 -6.49
C VAL A 292 -6.73 6.70 -7.77
N GLY A 293 -5.56 6.08 -7.79
CA GLY A 293 -5.08 5.21 -8.85
C GLY A 293 -4.34 4.01 -8.29
N ALA A 294 -4.40 2.86 -8.97
CA ALA A 294 -3.73 1.66 -8.50
C ALA A 294 -2.94 0.97 -9.61
N ALA A 295 -1.90 0.23 -9.21
CA ALA A 295 -1.13 -0.64 -10.07
C ALA A 295 -0.70 -1.88 -9.30
N THR A 296 -0.67 -3.04 -9.97
CA THR A 296 -0.25 -4.31 -9.38
C THR A 296 0.96 -4.87 -10.13
N THR A 297 1.72 -5.77 -9.52
CA THR A 297 2.83 -6.45 -10.22
C THR A 297 2.39 -7.26 -11.42
N ALA A 298 1.11 -7.63 -11.53
CA ALA A 298 0.54 -8.24 -12.74
C ALA A 298 0.54 -7.27 -13.93
N SER A 299 0.51 -5.97 -13.67
CA SER A 299 0.58 -4.89 -14.67
C SER A 299 2.02 -4.49 -15.03
N ARG A 300 3.05 -5.16 -14.49
CA ARG A 300 4.45 -4.78 -14.67
C ARG A 300 4.98 -5.22 -16.05
N PRO A 301 5.63 -4.33 -16.83
CA PRO A 301 6.26 -4.72 -18.08
C PRO A 301 7.40 -5.73 -17.86
N ALA A 302 7.50 -6.74 -18.73
CA ALA A 302 8.59 -7.71 -18.71
C ALA A 302 9.93 -7.00 -19.00
N GLY A 303 10.92 -7.14 -18.09
CA GLY A 303 12.27 -6.57 -18.29
C GLY A 303 12.84 -5.69 -17.17
N ALA A 304 12.14 -5.46 -16.05
CA ALA A 304 12.75 -4.78 -14.89
C ALA A 304 13.78 -5.70 -14.21
N GLN A 305 15.06 -5.59 -14.60
CA GLN A 305 16.16 -6.43 -14.10
C GLN A 305 16.58 -6.12 -12.64
N SER A 306 16.09 -5.02 -12.06
CA SER A 306 16.39 -4.59 -10.69
C SER A 306 15.12 -4.17 -9.94
N THR A 307 15.06 -4.50 -8.65
CA THR A 307 13.99 -4.16 -7.71
C THR A 307 13.63 -2.67 -7.69
N THR A 308 14.62 -1.77 -7.67
CA THR A 308 14.41 -0.32 -7.69
C THR A 308 13.77 0.17 -8.99
N THR A 309 14.02 -0.51 -10.12
CA THR A 309 13.36 -0.20 -11.40
C THR A 309 11.93 -0.71 -11.41
N ALA A 310 11.65 -1.87 -10.82
CA ALA A 310 10.30 -2.41 -10.67
C ALA A 310 9.44 -1.54 -9.74
N SER A 311 9.98 -1.12 -8.59
CA SER A 311 9.32 -0.22 -7.63
C SER A 311 8.90 1.10 -8.29
N ARG A 312 9.84 1.78 -8.96
CA ARG A 312 9.57 3.03 -9.68
C ARG A 312 8.56 2.86 -10.81
N ALA A 313 8.60 1.75 -11.55
CA ALA A 313 7.64 1.48 -12.61
C ALA A 313 6.22 1.33 -12.04
N LEU A 314 6.07 0.62 -10.93
CA LEU A 314 4.78 0.39 -10.29
C LEU A 314 4.19 1.70 -9.71
N MET A 315 5.01 2.51 -9.04
CA MET A 315 4.63 3.84 -8.56
C MET A 315 4.18 4.74 -9.72
N ARG A 316 4.89 4.74 -10.85
CA ARG A 316 4.52 5.53 -12.05
C ARG A 316 3.19 5.11 -12.66
N LEU A 317 2.89 3.81 -12.68
CA LEU A 317 1.61 3.31 -13.20
C LEU A 317 0.45 3.74 -12.30
N ALA A 318 0.61 3.65 -10.98
CA ALA A 318 -0.39 4.10 -10.03
C ALA A 318 -0.59 5.62 -10.08
N ASP A 319 0.49 6.39 -10.27
CA ASP A 319 0.48 7.86 -10.39
C ASP A 319 -0.29 8.30 -11.63
N ALA A 320 0.01 7.69 -12.77
CA ALA A 320 -0.74 7.93 -14.01
C ALA A 320 -2.24 7.59 -13.86
N ALA A 321 -2.58 6.51 -13.15
CA ALA A 321 -3.97 6.17 -12.87
C ALA A 321 -4.65 7.20 -11.95
N GLN A 322 -3.94 7.69 -10.93
CA GLN A 322 -4.45 8.69 -9.98
C GLN A 322 -4.68 10.03 -10.68
N TYR A 323 -3.72 10.48 -11.49
CA TYR A 323 -3.81 11.72 -12.24
C TYR A 323 -5.02 11.73 -13.19
N ARG A 324 -5.32 10.60 -13.86
CA ARG A 324 -6.51 10.47 -14.72
C ARG A 324 -7.81 10.59 -13.93
N HIS A 325 -7.89 9.95 -12.76
CA HIS A 325 -9.05 10.08 -11.89
C HIS A 325 -9.21 11.52 -11.37
N LYS A 326 -8.11 12.24 -11.14
CA LYS A 326 -8.14 13.67 -10.81
C LYS A 326 -8.75 14.50 -11.95
N GLN A 327 -8.43 14.22 -13.21
CA GLN A 327 -8.98 14.93 -14.37
C GLN A 327 -10.48 14.72 -14.57
N THR A 328 -10.99 13.49 -14.39
CA THR A 328 -12.42 13.19 -14.57
C THR A 328 -13.31 13.75 -13.46
N HIS A 329 -12.73 14.14 -12.32
CA HIS A 329 -13.44 14.65 -11.15
C HIS A 329 -13.03 16.07 -10.71
N GLN A 330 -12.37 16.83 -11.60
CA GLN A 330 -12.23 18.27 -11.40
C GLN A 330 -13.60 18.96 -11.48
N VAL A 331 -14.02 19.54 -10.36
CA VAL A 331 -15.24 20.34 -10.28
C VAL A 331 -15.06 21.62 -11.10
N VAL A 332 -15.68 21.65 -12.29
CA VAL A 332 -15.89 22.89 -13.07
C VAL A 332 -16.87 23.78 -12.30
N PRO A 333 -16.57 25.07 -12.05
CA PRO A 333 -17.50 25.94 -11.33
C PRO A 333 -18.77 26.18 -12.17
N GLY A 334 -19.91 25.69 -11.68
CA GLY A 334 -21.25 26.10 -12.17
C GLY A 334 -22.22 25.01 -12.60
N SER A 335 -21.84 23.73 -12.67
CA SER A 335 -22.78 22.66 -13.08
C SER A 335 -23.21 21.80 -11.90
N LEU A 336 -24.45 22.01 -11.42
CA LEU A 336 -25.17 21.01 -10.64
C LEU A 336 -25.69 19.95 -11.60
N THR A 337 -24.95 18.87 -11.81
CA THR A 337 -25.47 17.68 -12.47
C THR A 337 -25.11 16.42 -11.71
N SER A 338 -26.14 15.61 -11.48
CA SER A 338 -26.16 14.33 -10.77
C SER A 338 -25.08 13.39 -11.32
N ALA A 339 -24.09 13.06 -10.50
CA ALA A 339 -23.02 12.13 -10.86
C ALA A 339 -23.51 10.68 -10.69
N THR A 340 -23.82 10.03 -11.81
CA THR A 340 -23.93 8.57 -11.91
C THR A 340 -22.51 8.01 -11.96
N THR A 341 -22.18 7.15 -11.00
CA THR A 341 -20.88 6.47 -10.85
C THR A 341 -20.53 5.67 -12.11
N ALA A 342 -19.59 6.17 -12.92
CA ALA A 342 -18.94 5.43 -13.99
C ALA A 342 -17.52 5.07 -13.53
N VAL A 343 -17.27 3.77 -13.38
CA VAL A 343 -15.94 3.21 -13.10
C VAL A 343 -15.08 3.40 -14.35
N ALA A 344 -14.06 4.25 -14.28
CA ALA A 344 -13.11 4.47 -15.37
C ALA A 344 -11.91 3.52 -15.23
N VAL A 345 -11.96 2.39 -15.94
CA VAL A 345 -10.82 1.52 -16.23
C VAL A 345 -10.20 2.03 -17.54
N VAL A 346 -8.97 2.60 -17.58
CA VAL A 346 -8.46 3.16 -18.85
C VAL A 346 -6.92 3.25 -19.05
N TYR A 347 -6.46 2.59 -20.15
CA TYR A 347 -5.37 2.75 -21.18
C TYR A 347 -3.84 2.90 -20.89
N PRO A 348 -2.97 2.27 -21.73
CA PRO A 348 -1.56 2.63 -21.89
C PRO A 348 -1.36 3.93 -22.71
N GLN A 349 -0.15 4.50 -22.63
CA GLN A 349 0.24 5.89 -22.94
C GLN A 349 -0.16 6.44 -24.34
N GLY A 350 -0.65 7.70 -24.40
CA GLY A 350 -0.68 8.52 -25.63
C GLY A 350 -2.01 9.16 -26.06
N GLU A 351 -3.04 9.18 -25.20
CA GLU A 351 -4.43 9.39 -25.63
C GLU A 351 -5.12 10.72 -25.30
N ASP A 352 -4.52 11.67 -24.59
CA ASP A 352 -5.22 12.92 -24.23
C ASP A 352 -5.77 13.72 -25.45
N ASP A 353 -5.40 13.30 -26.67
CA ASP A 353 -5.80 13.86 -27.97
C ASP A 353 -6.02 12.76 -29.06
N LEU A 354 -6.25 11.47 -28.76
CA LEU A 354 -6.40 10.48 -29.87
C LEU A 354 -7.64 10.75 -30.73
N ALA A 355 -8.78 11.02 -30.10
CA ALA A 355 -10.00 11.34 -30.83
C ALA A 355 -9.83 12.60 -31.68
N GLU A 356 -9.23 13.66 -31.12
CA GLU A 356 -9.04 14.93 -31.82
C GLU A 356 -7.98 14.80 -32.92
N ARG A 357 -6.84 14.11 -32.72
CA ARG A 357 -5.91 13.73 -33.82
C ARG A 357 -6.58 12.93 -34.95
N VAL A 358 -7.43 11.96 -34.63
CA VAL A 358 -8.15 11.18 -35.65
C VAL A 358 -9.11 12.09 -36.41
N LEU A 359 -9.83 12.97 -35.72
CA LEU A 359 -10.76 13.92 -36.34
C LEU A 359 -10.03 14.95 -37.21
N GLU A 360 -8.90 15.49 -36.76
CA GLU A 360 -8.03 16.36 -37.55
C GLU A 360 -7.52 15.65 -38.80
N ARG A 361 -7.08 14.39 -38.65
CA ARG A 361 -6.60 13.59 -39.79
C ARG A 361 -7.72 13.31 -40.80
N LEU A 362 -8.92 12.99 -40.33
CA LEU A 362 -10.10 12.80 -41.17
C LEU A 362 -10.48 14.10 -41.92
N ALA A 363 -10.34 15.24 -41.26
CA ALA A 363 -10.62 16.55 -41.88
C ALA A 363 -9.59 16.93 -42.96
N GLN A 364 -8.35 16.42 -42.87
CA GLN A 364 -7.29 16.66 -43.84
C GLN A 364 -7.26 15.65 -45.00
N GLU A 365 -8.02 14.56 -44.94
CA GLU A 365 -8.00 13.52 -45.97
C GLU A 365 -8.74 13.97 -47.25
N THR A 366 -8.12 13.82 -48.43
CA THR A 366 -8.69 14.32 -49.69
C THR A 366 -9.79 13.41 -50.25
N ASP A 367 -9.71 12.11 -49.99
CA ASP A 367 -10.78 11.16 -50.32
C ASP A 367 -11.71 10.98 -49.11
N GLN A 368 -12.97 11.37 -49.30
CA GLN A 368 -14.02 11.35 -48.28
C GLN A 368 -14.95 10.14 -48.40
N SER A 369 -14.56 9.12 -49.18
CA SER A 369 -15.23 7.83 -49.20
C SER A 369 -15.27 7.20 -47.79
N VAL A 370 -16.36 6.48 -47.47
CA VAL A 370 -16.52 5.84 -46.16
C VAL A 370 -15.40 4.84 -45.90
N GLU A 371 -15.04 4.07 -46.93
CA GLU A 371 -13.92 3.14 -46.91
C GLU A 371 -12.63 3.83 -46.46
N ARG A 372 -12.23 4.91 -47.13
CA ARG A 372 -10.98 5.62 -46.81
C ARG A 372 -10.98 6.21 -45.41
N ARG A 373 -12.12 6.75 -44.95
CA ARG A 373 -12.24 7.30 -43.60
C ARG A 373 -12.10 6.22 -42.52
N LEU A 374 -12.66 5.03 -42.75
CA LEU A 374 -12.52 3.91 -41.83
C LEU A 374 -11.09 3.37 -41.79
N GLU A 375 -10.39 3.34 -42.92
CA GLU A 375 -8.96 3.01 -42.93
C GLU A 375 -8.14 3.99 -42.07
N VAL A 376 -8.42 5.29 -42.18
CA VAL A 376 -7.75 6.31 -41.35
C VAL A 376 -8.04 6.07 -39.87
N VAL A 377 -9.29 5.79 -39.49
CA VAL A 377 -9.64 5.46 -38.10
C VAL A 377 -8.88 4.22 -37.64
N CYS A 378 -8.93 3.13 -38.41
CA CYS A 378 -8.27 1.88 -38.05
C CYS A 378 -6.75 2.05 -37.94
N ASP A 379 -6.09 2.76 -38.85
CA ASP A 379 -4.65 3.00 -38.80
C ASP A 379 -4.23 3.83 -37.57
N GLN A 380 -4.98 4.88 -37.25
CA GLN A 380 -4.66 5.74 -36.11
C GLN A 380 -4.92 5.05 -34.78
N VAL A 381 -6.05 4.34 -34.65
CA VAL A 381 -6.35 3.53 -33.46
C VAL A 381 -5.35 2.37 -33.35
N ALA A 382 -5.00 1.72 -34.46
CA ALA A 382 -4.01 0.66 -34.48
C ALA A 382 -2.64 1.13 -33.98
N ARG A 383 -2.19 2.32 -34.36
CA ARG A 383 -0.94 2.91 -33.87
C ARG A 383 -1.00 3.25 -32.39
N ALA A 384 -2.12 3.82 -31.94
CA ALA A 384 -2.26 4.23 -30.55
C ALA A 384 -2.31 3.04 -29.57
N PHE A 385 -2.96 1.96 -29.99
CA PHE A 385 -3.07 0.72 -29.23
C PHE A 385 -1.99 -0.30 -29.55
N ASP A 386 -1.03 0.06 -30.42
CA ASP A 386 0.02 -0.80 -30.96
C ASP A 386 -0.49 -2.16 -31.48
N VAL A 387 -1.66 -2.22 -32.11
CA VAL A 387 -2.28 -3.49 -32.51
C VAL A 387 -1.52 -4.15 -33.66
N ALA A 388 -1.49 -5.49 -33.67
CA ALA A 388 -0.77 -6.28 -34.66
C ALA A 388 -1.36 -6.16 -36.08
N SER A 389 -2.69 -6.07 -36.22
CA SER A 389 -3.35 -5.86 -37.52
C SER A 389 -4.74 -5.24 -37.38
N TRP A 390 -5.30 -4.71 -38.47
CA TRP A 390 -6.68 -4.25 -38.54
C TRP A 390 -7.30 -4.54 -39.90
N TRP A 391 -8.61 -4.80 -39.92
CA TRP A 391 -9.42 -5.11 -41.10
C TRP A 391 -10.58 -4.10 -41.23
N VAL A 392 -10.93 -3.74 -42.46
CA VAL A 392 -12.15 -2.99 -42.80
C VAL A 392 -12.97 -3.82 -43.78
N SER A 393 -14.24 -4.01 -43.46
CA SER A 393 -15.17 -4.86 -44.22
C SER A 393 -16.50 -4.15 -44.49
N ARG A 394 -17.19 -4.53 -45.56
CA ARG A 394 -18.53 -4.01 -45.91
C ARG A 394 -19.52 -5.12 -46.25
N CYS A 395 -20.80 -4.85 -46.04
CA CYS A 395 -21.90 -5.67 -46.53
C CYS A 395 -22.89 -4.79 -47.30
N GLU A 396 -23.14 -5.14 -48.57
CA GLU A 396 -24.05 -4.40 -49.44
C GLU A 396 -25.51 -4.71 -49.09
N PRO A 397 -26.46 -3.75 -49.27
CA PRO A 397 -27.86 -3.97 -48.95
C PRO A 397 -28.44 -5.17 -49.71
N GLY A 398 -28.82 -6.22 -48.97
CA GLY A 398 -29.40 -7.45 -49.53
C GLY A 398 -28.37 -8.52 -49.95
N ASP A 399 -27.07 -8.27 -49.79
CA ASP A 399 -26.06 -9.34 -49.82
C ASP A 399 -26.08 -10.08 -48.47
N ALA A 400 -25.89 -11.39 -48.49
CA ALA A 400 -25.77 -12.21 -47.29
C ALA A 400 -24.33 -12.25 -46.76
N LEU A 401 -23.35 -11.92 -47.63
CA LEU A 401 -21.93 -12.04 -47.31
C LEU A 401 -21.30 -10.68 -47.03
N VAL A 402 -20.29 -10.68 -46.16
CA VAL A 402 -19.46 -9.52 -45.82
C VAL A 402 -18.17 -9.59 -46.64
N ASP A 403 -17.88 -8.56 -47.43
CA ASP A 403 -16.64 -8.38 -48.20
C ASP A 403 -15.57 -7.71 -47.34
N VAL A 404 -14.39 -8.33 -47.20
CA VAL A 404 -13.21 -7.68 -46.59
C VAL A 404 -12.52 -6.81 -47.65
N LEU A 405 -12.40 -5.51 -47.39
CA LEU A 405 -11.91 -4.53 -48.38
C LEU A 405 -10.42 -4.22 -48.19
N GLY A 406 -9.99 -4.02 -46.95
CA GLY A 406 -8.64 -3.63 -46.62
C GLY A 406 -8.14 -4.34 -45.37
N ARG A 407 -6.88 -4.81 -45.41
CA ARG A 407 -6.19 -5.40 -44.28
C ARG A 407 -4.82 -4.75 -44.13
N LEU A 408 -4.44 -4.45 -42.89
CA LEU A 408 -3.05 -4.20 -42.54
C LEU A 408 -2.28 -5.53 -42.42
N VAL A 409 -1.20 -5.68 -43.19
CA VAL A 409 -0.21 -6.75 -43.00
C VAL A 409 1.08 -6.13 -42.48
N ARG A 410 1.50 -6.52 -41.27
CA ARG A 410 2.81 -6.18 -40.73
C ARG A 410 3.79 -7.31 -41.07
N ASP A 411 4.89 -6.98 -41.76
CA ASP A 411 6.02 -7.90 -41.96
C ASP A 411 6.78 -8.03 -40.64
N ASP A 412 6.34 -8.97 -39.80
CA ASP A 412 6.92 -9.34 -38.50
C ASP A 412 6.92 -8.31 -37.36
N ALA A 413 7.23 -8.82 -36.16
CA ALA A 413 6.72 -8.32 -34.89
C ALA A 413 7.14 -6.88 -34.51
N ARG A 414 8.10 -6.24 -35.20
CA ARG A 414 8.51 -4.85 -34.90
C ARG A 414 9.02 -4.03 -36.11
N GLY A 415 8.89 -4.52 -37.35
CA GLY A 415 9.54 -3.90 -38.52
C GLY A 415 8.74 -2.78 -39.21
N GLU A 416 9.19 -1.54 -39.05
CA GLU A 416 8.66 -0.32 -39.65
C GLU A 416 8.46 -0.39 -41.19
N LEU A 417 7.24 -0.75 -41.63
CA LEU A 417 6.48 -0.18 -42.76
C LEU A 417 5.20 -1.00 -42.95
N ALA A 418 4.08 -0.43 -42.51
CA ALA A 418 2.74 -0.96 -42.75
C ALA A 418 2.39 -0.91 -44.25
N GLN A 419 2.17 -2.06 -44.89
CA GLN A 419 1.54 -2.11 -46.22
C GLN A 419 0.08 -2.57 -46.07
N VAL A 420 -0.84 -1.78 -46.62
CA VAL A 420 -2.25 -2.17 -46.74
C VAL A 420 -2.34 -3.09 -47.95
N GLU A 421 -2.69 -4.36 -47.74
CA GLU A 421 -2.85 -5.34 -48.80
C GLU A 421 -4.34 -5.52 -49.10
N PHE A 422 -4.71 -5.35 -50.37
CA PHE A 422 -6.08 -5.55 -50.86
C PHE A 422 -6.28 -7.03 -51.16
N VAL A 423 -6.94 -7.75 -50.25
CA VAL A 423 -7.36 -9.14 -50.53
C VAL A 423 -8.69 -9.11 -51.26
N SER A 424 -8.66 -8.90 -52.58
CA SER A 424 -9.89 -9.00 -53.37
C SER A 424 -10.49 -10.42 -53.26
N GLY A 425 -11.73 -10.51 -52.79
CA GLY A 425 -12.52 -11.75 -52.80
C GLY A 425 -12.65 -12.53 -51.49
N THR A 426 -12.17 -12.02 -50.35
CA THR A 426 -12.47 -12.65 -49.04
C THR A 426 -13.88 -12.27 -48.59
N ARG A 427 -14.77 -13.28 -48.54
CA ARG A 427 -16.15 -13.15 -48.08
C ARG A 427 -16.43 -14.09 -46.92
N PHE A 428 -17.20 -13.65 -45.94
CA PHE A 428 -17.69 -14.52 -44.86
C PHE A 428 -19.18 -14.29 -44.59
N ASP A 429 -19.86 -15.32 -44.08
CA ASP A 429 -21.25 -15.22 -43.65
C ASP A 429 -21.29 -14.71 -42.19
N PRO A 430 -21.91 -13.56 -41.90
CA PRO A 430 -22.01 -13.04 -40.54
C PRO A 430 -22.82 -13.96 -39.62
N ALA A 431 -23.64 -14.89 -40.14
CA ALA A 431 -24.37 -15.88 -39.33
C ALA A 431 -23.43 -16.83 -38.57
N ASP A 432 -22.22 -17.05 -39.08
CA ASP A 432 -21.19 -17.87 -38.42
C ASP A 432 -20.51 -17.14 -37.24
N TYR A 433 -20.68 -15.82 -37.15
CA TYR A 433 -20.01 -14.93 -36.19
C TYR A 433 -21.02 -14.00 -35.51
N PRO A 434 -21.74 -14.46 -34.47
CA PRO A 434 -22.86 -13.71 -33.89
C PRO A 434 -22.45 -12.36 -33.27
N ALA A 435 -21.25 -12.26 -32.69
CA ALA A 435 -20.70 -10.99 -32.22
C ALA A 435 -20.46 -9.99 -33.37
N THR A 436 -19.87 -10.46 -34.47
CA THR A 436 -19.65 -9.68 -35.69
C THR A 436 -20.95 -9.23 -36.33
N ALA A 437 -21.97 -10.10 -36.40
CA ALA A 437 -23.29 -9.77 -36.90
C ALA A 437 -23.94 -8.62 -36.11
N ARG A 438 -23.77 -8.61 -34.77
CA ARG A 438 -24.25 -7.50 -33.92
C ARG A 438 -23.43 -6.22 -34.12
N ALA A 439 -22.13 -6.33 -34.39
CA ALA A 439 -21.30 -5.15 -34.67
C ALA A 439 -21.72 -4.46 -35.97
N LEU A 440 -21.98 -5.21 -37.04
CA LEU A 440 -22.36 -4.69 -38.36
C LEU A 440 -23.60 -3.79 -38.35
N VAL A 441 -24.55 -4.05 -37.45
CA VAL A 441 -25.79 -3.25 -37.31
C VAL A 441 -25.65 -2.06 -36.36
N GLY A 442 -24.42 -1.67 -35.98
CA GLY A 442 -24.17 -0.54 -35.09
C GLY A 442 -23.70 -0.92 -33.69
N GLY A 443 -23.12 -2.11 -33.52
CA GLY A 443 -22.55 -2.56 -32.25
C GLY A 443 -21.02 -2.45 -32.20
N SER A 444 -20.47 -2.80 -31.04
CA SER A 444 -19.03 -3.08 -30.87
C SER A 444 -18.85 -4.27 -29.93
N TYR A 445 -17.73 -4.98 -30.04
CA TYR A 445 -17.36 -6.04 -29.11
C TYR A 445 -15.86 -6.13 -28.91
N PHE A 446 -15.47 -6.79 -27.83
CA PHE A 446 -14.11 -7.23 -27.57
C PHE A 446 -14.13 -8.73 -27.30
N ALA A 447 -13.13 -9.46 -27.80
CA ALA A 447 -12.90 -10.86 -27.48
C ALA A 447 -11.41 -11.14 -27.32
N SER A 448 -11.06 -12.14 -26.52
CA SER A 448 -9.70 -12.63 -26.32
C SER A 448 -9.69 -14.16 -26.35
N LEU A 449 -8.51 -14.81 -26.30
CA LEU A 449 -8.45 -16.28 -26.20
C LEU A 449 -9.17 -16.83 -24.95
N THR A 450 -9.41 -16.00 -23.94
CA THR A 450 -10.05 -16.38 -22.67
C THR A 450 -11.43 -15.76 -22.45
N GLU A 451 -11.84 -14.76 -23.24
CA GLU A 451 -13.06 -13.97 -23.05
C GLU A 451 -13.78 -13.69 -24.39
N GLY A 452 -15.11 -13.49 -24.38
CA GLY A 452 -15.91 -13.24 -25.59
C GLY A 452 -16.62 -14.49 -26.11
N GLU A 453 -17.24 -14.44 -27.29
CA GLU A 453 -18.00 -15.57 -27.86
C GLU A 453 -17.10 -16.69 -28.37
N ALA A 454 -17.54 -17.94 -28.26
CA ALA A 454 -16.72 -19.11 -28.58
C ALA A 454 -16.24 -19.15 -30.05
N THR A 455 -17.07 -18.66 -30.97
CA THR A 455 -16.75 -18.51 -32.40
C THR A 455 -15.61 -17.51 -32.60
N GLU A 456 -15.64 -16.35 -31.95
CA GLU A 456 -14.58 -15.34 -32.00
C GLU A 456 -13.26 -15.87 -31.42
N ARG A 457 -13.33 -16.57 -30.29
CA ARG A 457 -12.13 -17.16 -29.67
C ARG A 457 -11.50 -18.22 -30.58
N ALA A 458 -12.32 -19.07 -31.21
CA ALA A 458 -11.85 -20.06 -32.16
C ALA A 458 -11.23 -19.41 -33.41
N ASN A 459 -11.81 -18.31 -33.89
CA ASN A 459 -11.30 -17.56 -35.02
C ASN A 459 -9.97 -16.86 -34.70
N LEU A 460 -9.85 -16.22 -33.53
CA LEU A 460 -8.61 -15.63 -33.01
C LEU A 460 -7.49 -16.67 -32.97
N ALA A 461 -7.75 -17.83 -32.39
CA ALA A 461 -6.77 -18.92 -32.31
C ALA A 461 -6.36 -19.45 -33.70
N ARG A 462 -7.32 -19.57 -34.63
CA ARG A 462 -7.07 -20.00 -36.02
C ARG A 462 -6.22 -18.98 -36.79
N MET A 463 -6.45 -17.69 -36.53
CA MET A 463 -5.75 -16.58 -37.19
C MET A 463 -4.42 -16.22 -36.53
N GLY A 464 -4.12 -16.77 -35.34
CA GLY A 464 -2.88 -16.51 -34.61
C GLY A 464 -2.86 -15.23 -33.77
N TYR A 465 -4.04 -14.66 -33.46
CA TYR A 465 -4.20 -13.47 -32.63
C TYR A 465 -4.67 -13.82 -31.21
N VAL A 466 -4.38 -12.95 -30.25
CA VAL A 466 -4.73 -13.13 -28.83
C VAL A 466 -6.00 -12.39 -28.44
N SER A 467 -6.31 -11.28 -29.11
CA SER A 467 -7.52 -10.49 -28.88
C SER A 467 -7.99 -9.77 -30.14
N THR A 468 -9.27 -9.37 -30.14
CA THR A 468 -9.88 -8.50 -31.14
C THR A 468 -10.75 -7.43 -30.48
N LEU A 469 -10.72 -6.23 -31.04
CA LEU A 469 -11.69 -5.18 -30.79
C LEU A 469 -12.37 -4.82 -32.11
N ALA A 470 -13.70 -4.85 -32.13
CA ALA A 470 -14.47 -4.58 -33.33
C ALA A 470 -15.57 -3.56 -33.09
N ALA A 471 -15.85 -2.75 -34.09
CA ALA A 471 -17.00 -1.85 -34.12
C ALA A 471 -17.53 -1.72 -35.54
N GLY A 472 -18.85 -1.72 -35.69
CA GLY A 472 -19.51 -1.50 -36.97
C GLY A 472 -20.57 -0.41 -36.92
N GLU A 473 -21.00 0.01 -38.10
CA GLU A 473 -22.03 1.04 -38.28
C GLU A 473 -22.74 0.86 -39.62
N GLN A 474 -24.04 1.14 -39.63
CA GLN A 474 -24.84 1.16 -40.85
C GLN A 474 -24.93 2.58 -41.42
N ALA A 475 -24.57 2.73 -42.69
CA ALA A 475 -24.68 3.98 -43.43
C ALA A 475 -26.15 4.27 -43.84
N ALA A 476 -26.43 5.53 -44.20
CA ALA A 476 -27.78 5.96 -44.58
C ALA A 476 -28.34 5.28 -45.85
N ASN A 477 -27.46 4.74 -46.70
CA ASN A 477 -27.81 3.93 -47.88
C ASN A 477 -27.95 2.43 -47.56
N SER A 478 -28.08 2.09 -46.28
CA SER A 478 -28.19 0.73 -45.73
C SER A 478 -26.95 -0.16 -45.84
N VAL A 479 -25.84 0.33 -46.41
CA VAL A 479 -24.55 -0.39 -46.44
C VAL A 479 -24.02 -0.52 -45.01
N GLN A 480 -23.61 -1.71 -44.61
CA GLN A 480 -23.03 -1.97 -43.29
C GLN A 480 -21.51 -2.00 -43.38
N TRP A 481 -20.85 -1.39 -42.40
CA TRP A 481 -19.40 -1.31 -42.31
C TRP A 481 -18.91 -1.90 -41.00
N LEU A 482 -17.74 -2.51 -41.03
CA LEU A 482 -17.10 -3.13 -39.87
C LEU A 482 -15.60 -2.82 -39.85
N CYS A 483 -15.11 -2.43 -38.68
CA CYS A 483 -13.70 -2.29 -38.36
C CYS A 483 -13.33 -3.31 -37.29
N GLU A 484 -12.26 -4.07 -37.51
CA GLU A 484 -11.74 -5.04 -36.55
C GLU A 484 -10.24 -4.80 -36.34
N LEU A 485 -9.79 -4.73 -35.09
CA LEU A 485 -8.39 -4.59 -34.71
C LEU A 485 -7.96 -5.82 -33.92
N PHE A 486 -6.84 -6.42 -34.28
CA PHE A 486 -6.35 -7.67 -33.70
C PHE A 486 -5.04 -7.45 -32.95
N GLY A 487 -5.02 -7.89 -31.69
CA GLY A 487 -3.85 -7.88 -30.82
C GLY A 487 -3.11 -9.22 -30.79
N ASP A 488 -1.81 -9.18 -30.58
CA ASP A 488 -0.93 -10.33 -30.37
C ASP A 488 -0.54 -10.44 -28.86
N PRO A 489 0.27 -11.42 -28.43
CA PRO A 489 0.64 -11.56 -27.02
C PRO A 489 1.39 -10.35 -26.43
N GLN A 490 1.97 -9.48 -27.25
CA GLN A 490 2.72 -8.30 -26.80
C GLN A 490 1.82 -7.06 -26.70
N THR A 491 0.72 -7.02 -27.45
CA THR A 491 -0.10 -5.82 -27.71
C THR A 491 -1.55 -5.96 -27.20
N SER A 492 -1.95 -7.15 -26.75
CA SER A 492 -3.30 -7.42 -26.23
C SER A 492 -3.65 -6.69 -24.93
N ALA A 493 -2.66 -6.20 -24.18
CA ALA A 493 -2.87 -5.54 -22.88
C ALA A 493 -3.33 -4.08 -23.09
N GLY A 494 -4.65 -3.87 -23.18
CA GLY A 494 -5.27 -2.53 -23.25
C GLY A 494 -6.29 -2.34 -24.37
N LEU A 495 -6.36 -3.28 -25.33
CA LEU A 495 -7.24 -3.19 -26.49
C LEU A 495 -8.73 -3.20 -26.11
N PHE A 496 -9.13 -3.95 -25.09
CA PHE A 496 -10.53 -4.03 -24.61
C PHE A 496 -11.09 -2.67 -24.20
N VAL A 497 -10.21 -1.84 -23.68
CA VAL A 497 -10.58 -0.56 -23.17
C VAL A 497 -11.06 0.29 -24.35
N GLY A 498 -10.48 0.16 -25.57
CA GLY A 498 -10.65 1.09 -26.71
C GLY A 498 -12.02 1.09 -27.37
N ARG A 499 -12.92 0.24 -26.86
CA ARG A 499 -14.23 -0.06 -27.44
C ARG A 499 -15.15 1.15 -27.60
N PRO A 500 -15.32 2.04 -26.61
CA PRO A 500 -16.19 3.21 -26.76
C PRO A 500 -15.63 4.20 -27.79
N LEU A 501 -14.30 4.40 -27.77
CA LEU A 501 -13.61 5.32 -28.67
C LEU A 501 -13.69 4.83 -30.12
N LEU A 502 -13.36 3.57 -30.37
CA LEU A 502 -13.47 2.98 -31.71
C LEU A 502 -14.89 3.08 -32.24
N ARG A 503 -15.91 2.77 -31.41
CA ARG A 503 -17.32 2.87 -31.82
C ARG A 503 -17.68 4.29 -32.24
N ALA A 504 -17.26 5.29 -31.47
CA ALA A 504 -17.52 6.70 -31.79
C ALA A 504 -16.82 7.14 -33.08
N LEU A 505 -15.54 6.77 -33.25
CA LEU A 505 -14.78 7.11 -34.45
C LEU A 505 -15.33 6.43 -35.71
N VAL A 506 -15.72 5.16 -35.62
CA VAL A 506 -16.39 4.44 -36.71
C VAL A 506 -17.73 5.10 -37.06
N HIS A 507 -18.52 5.49 -36.06
CA HIS A 507 -19.77 6.22 -36.29
C HIS A 507 -19.54 7.52 -37.06
N ILE A 508 -18.56 8.33 -36.63
CA ILE A 508 -18.20 9.59 -37.29
C ILE A 508 -17.68 9.35 -38.71
N ALA A 509 -16.85 8.33 -38.92
CA ALA A 509 -16.30 7.97 -40.22
C ALA A 509 -17.37 7.44 -41.20
N VAL A 510 -18.48 6.85 -40.72
CA VAL A 510 -19.57 6.40 -41.58
C VAL A 510 -20.61 7.49 -41.82
N ARG A 511 -21.08 8.17 -40.76
CA ARG A 511 -22.24 9.10 -40.83
C ARG A 511 -21.87 10.58 -40.90
N GLY A 512 -20.64 10.96 -40.58
CA GLY A 512 -20.19 12.34 -40.49
C GLY A 512 -20.39 12.97 -39.10
N ALA A 513 -19.62 14.03 -38.81
CA ALA A 513 -19.62 14.73 -37.53
C ALA A 513 -20.93 15.53 -37.33
N GLY A 514 -21.95 14.91 -36.73
CA GLY A 514 -23.22 15.58 -36.43
C GLY A 514 -24.43 14.67 -36.22
N HIS A 515 -24.27 13.35 -36.26
CA HIS A 515 -25.33 12.40 -35.91
C HIS A 515 -25.15 11.84 -34.49
N PRO A 516 -26.21 11.77 -33.68
CA PRO A 516 -26.15 11.21 -32.34
C PRO A 516 -25.85 9.69 -32.40
N ILE A 517 -24.98 9.24 -31.50
CA ILE A 517 -24.66 7.82 -31.31
C ILE A 517 -25.76 7.20 -30.44
N ASP A 518 -26.49 6.21 -30.96
CA ASP A 518 -27.40 5.40 -30.14
C ASP A 518 -26.58 4.50 -29.21
N ALA A 519 -26.84 4.61 -27.90
CA ALA A 519 -26.18 3.81 -26.86
C ALA A 519 -26.73 2.38 -26.87
N GLY A 520 -26.18 1.53 -27.74
CA GLY A 520 -26.44 0.09 -27.85
C GLY A 520 -25.36 -0.78 -27.25
#